data_AF-A0A4Q8UPA5-F1
#
_entry.id   AF-A0A4Q8UPA5-F1
#
_cell.length_a   1.000
_cell.length_b   1.000
_cell.length_c   1.000
_cell.angle_alpha   90.00
_cell.angle_beta   90.00
_cell.angle_gamma   90.00
#
_symmetry.space_group_name_H-M   'P 1'
#
loop_
_entity.id
_entity.type
_entity.pdbx_description
1 polymer ?
#
loop_
_entity_poly.entity_id
_entity_poly.type
_entity_poly.pdbx_seq_one_letter_code
_entity_poly.pdbx_strand_id
1 'polypeptide(L)'
;MPMTGGTEQTTTVIIGTGLSGLAVAAELRRRGVHSIVVDGLDILGAGQPANTASLQRCDAADSVSLRERNEILRHLRNYAASHQVDVRNTTRAVQLTMVRPVPGPAADGSTADGSSAEGASSHQWEVHTPTGILLADHIVLTRCAHSQLRRMLSDFGITVGRNLVAAMRAIGIYLVGVGDLITPSPKEVLRQAKTVGQAISAKVHPENAPTIMTGSFAAVLPA
;
A
#
# COMPACT_ATOMS: atom_id res chain seq x y z
N MET A 1 10.18 -25.31 21.28
CA MET A 1 10.91 -25.06 20.01
C MET A 1 10.71 -23.60 19.66
N PRO A 2 11.73 -22.72 19.74
CA PRO A 2 11.56 -21.34 19.32
C PRO A 2 11.62 -21.31 17.78
N MET A 3 10.51 -20.98 17.15
CA MET A 3 10.47 -20.71 15.71
C MET A 3 11.18 -19.37 15.52
N THR A 4 12.36 -19.38 14.92
CA THR A 4 13.08 -18.16 14.54
C THR A 4 12.19 -17.39 13.57
N GLY A 5 11.45 -16.42 14.11
CA GLY A 5 10.70 -15.47 13.30
C GLY A 5 11.69 -14.66 12.49
N GLY A 6 11.92 -15.08 11.23
CA GLY A 6 12.81 -14.39 10.33
C GLY A 6 12.30 -12.98 10.06
N THR A 7 13.23 -12.02 10.03
CA THR A 7 12.98 -10.73 9.41
C THR A 7 13.12 -10.90 7.91
N GLU A 8 12.05 -10.65 7.17
CA GLU A 8 12.04 -10.74 5.71
C GLU A 8 11.86 -9.34 5.13
N GLN A 9 12.73 -8.96 4.20
CA GLN A 9 12.68 -7.64 3.57
C GLN A 9 11.99 -7.74 2.21
N THR A 10 11.03 -6.85 1.96
CA THR A 10 10.31 -6.74 0.69
C THR A 10 10.08 -5.27 0.34
N THR A 11 9.85 -4.96 -0.93
CA THR A 11 9.58 -3.57 -1.34
C THR A 11 8.19 -3.11 -0.93
N THR A 12 7.19 -4.00 -1.01
CA THR A 12 5.80 -3.64 -0.72
C THR A 12 5.05 -4.77 -0.04
N VAL A 13 4.37 -4.47 1.08
CA VAL A 13 3.42 -5.41 1.70
C VAL A 13 1.99 -4.97 1.38
N ILE A 14 1.18 -5.92 0.90
CA ILE A 14 -0.24 -5.71 0.62
C ILE A 14 -1.05 -6.45 1.67
N ILE A 15 -1.89 -5.72 2.41
CA ILE A 15 -2.74 -6.30 3.43
C ILE A 15 -4.14 -6.53 2.86
N GLY A 16 -4.43 -7.82 2.62
CA GLY A 16 -5.72 -8.35 2.18
C GLY A 16 -5.63 -9.18 0.90
N THR A 17 -6.08 -10.42 0.97
CA THR A 17 -6.07 -11.41 -0.14
C THR A 17 -7.31 -11.35 -1.04
N GLY A 18 -8.11 -10.28 -0.93
CA GLY A 18 -9.33 -10.08 -1.72
C GLY A 18 -9.08 -9.46 -3.10
N LEU A 19 -10.17 -9.07 -3.77
CA LEU A 19 -10.13 -8.42 -5.10
C LEU A 19 -9.12 -7.27 -5.15
N SER A 20 -9.20 -6.33 -4.19
CA SER A 20 -8.35 -5.15 -4.14
C SER A 20 -6.87 -5.48 -4.00
N GLY A 21 -6.52 -6.41 -3.11
CA GLY A 21 -5.12 -6.73 -2.86
C GLY A 21 -4.49 -7.52 -4.00
N LEU A 22 -5.22 -8.50 -4.55
CA LEU A 22 -4.74 -9.24 -5.71
C LEU A 22 -4.65 -8.36 -6.97
N ALA A 23 -5.56 -7.41 -7.15
CA ALA A 23 -5.48 -6.44 -8.24
C ALA A 23 -4.21 -5.59 -8.15
N VAL A 24 -3.88 -5.09 -6.95
CA VAL A 24 -2.66 -4.31 -6.73
C VAL A 24 -1.42 -5.20 -6.93
N ALA A 25 -1.41 -6.41 -6.39
CA ALA A 25 -0.29 -7.34 -6.53
C ALA A 25 -0.01 -7.66 -7.99
N ALA A 26 -1.06 -7.89 -8.79
CA ALA A 26 -0.93 -8.09 -10.24
C ALA A 26 -0.32 -6.87 -10.94
N GLU A 27 -0.76 -5.66 -10.58
CA GLU A 27 -0.24 -4.42 -11.16
C GLU A 27 1.22 -4.13 -10.74
N LEU A 28 1.60 -4.44 -9.50
CA LEU A 28 3.00 -4.32 -9.05
C LEU A 28 3.89 -5.34 -9.76
N ARG A 29 3.44 -6.59 -9.87
CA ARG A 29 4.17 -7.65 -10.59
C ARG A 29 4.42 -7.29 -12.05
N ARG A 30 3.43 -6.71 -12.74
CA ARG A 30 3.58 -6.20 -14.13
C ARG A 30 4.65 -5.13 -14.28
N ARG A 31 4.94 -4.39 -13.21
CA ARG A 31 5.92 -3.31 -13.17
C ARG A 31 7.26 -3.73 -12.56
N GLY A 32 7.44 -5.03 -12.30
CA GLY A 32 8.67 -5.57 -11.71
C GLY A 32 8.85 -5.24 -10.23
N VAL A 33 7.82 -4.76 -9.52
CA VAL A 33 7.92 -4.47 -8.08
C VAL A 33 7.61 -5.75 -7.28
N HIS A 34 8.51 -6.10 -6.36
CA HIS A 34 8.32 -7.23 -5.45
C HIS A 34 7.28 -6.88 -4.38
N SER A 35 6.30 -7.77 -4.21
CA SER A 35 5.24 -7.56 -3.22
C SER A 35 4.84 -8.86 -2.54
N ILE A 36 4.61 -8.80 -1.23
CA ILE A 36 4.05 -9.90 -0.44
C ILE A 36 2.61 -9.53 -0.07
N VAL A 37 1.65 -10.40 -0.43
CA VAL A 37 0.25 -10.25 -0.03
C VAL A 37 0.00 -11.07 1.22
N VAL A 38 -0.40 -10.42 2.30
CA VAL A 38 -0.78 -11.06 3.57
C VAL A 38 -2.29 -11.03 3.77
N ASP A 39 -2.82 -11.96 4.56
CA ASP A 39 -4.22 -11.91 4.99
C ASP A 39 -4.46 -10.74 5.96
N GLY A 40 -5.75 -10.40 6.16
CA GLY A 40 -6.19 -9.15 6.78
C GLY A 40 -5.50 -8.73 8.10
N LEU A 41 -5.66 -7.45 8.43
CA LEU A 41 -5.05 -6.79 9.58
C LEU A 41 -5.84 -7.04 10.87
N ASP A 42 -5.21 -7.66 11.87
CA ASP A 42 -5.81 -7.95 13.20
C ASP A 42 -5.63 -6.79 14.21
N ILE A 43 -4.83 -5.77 13.86
CA ILE A 43 -4.49 -4.59 14.69
C ILE A 43 -5.71 -3.85 15.22
N LEU A 44 -6.84 -3.96 14.53
CA LEU A 44 -7.94 -3.02 14.66
C LEU A 44 -9.05 -3.49 15.61
N GLY A 45 -8.80 -4.53 16.41
CA GLY A 45 -9.70 -4.98 17.48
C GLY A 45 -11.04 -5.54 16.99
N ALA A 46 -11.14 -5.87 15.71
CA ALA A 46 -12.21 -6.74 15.24
C ALA A 46 -11.82 -8.17 15.61
N GLY A 47 -12.19 -8.62 16.81
CA GLY A 47 -11.95 -9.97 17.35
C GLY A 47 -12.62 -11.12 16.57
N GLN A 48 -12.90 -10.90 15.30
CA GLN A 48 -13.36 -11.84 14.29
C GLN A 48 -12.73 -11.34 12.98
N PRO A 49 -12.22 -12.23 12.09
CA PRO A 49 -11.85 -11.81 10.74
C PRO A 49 -13.05 -11.05 10.24
N ALA A 50 -12.92 -9.73 9.94
CA ALA A 50 -14.06 -8.89 9.61
C ALA A 50 -14.92 -9.69 8.65
N ASN A 51 -16.02 -10.23 9.17
CA ASN A 51 -16.59 -11.46 8.65
C ASN A 51 -17.29 -11.02 7.40
N THR A 52 -16.56 -11.02 6.29
CA THR A 52 -17.10 -10.51 5.05
C THR A 52 -18.19 -11.43 4.55
N ALA A 53 -18.39 -12.61 5.15
CA ALA A 53 -19.60 -13.41 4.94
C ALA A 53 -20.89 -12.70 5.41
N SER A 54 -20.83 -11.86 6.45
CA SER A 54 -22.00 -11.13 6.97
C SER A 54 -22.22 -9.78 6.30
N LEU A 55 -21.15 -9.09 5.84
CA LEU A 55 -21.26 -7.91 4.96
C LEU A 55 -21.44 -8.29 3.48
N GLN A 56 -21.16 -9.54 3.08
CA GLN A 56 -21.59 -10.12 1.79
C GLN A 56 -23.09 -10.35 1.71
N ARG A 57 -23.81 -10.17 2.84
CA ARG A 57 -25.27 -10.27 2.88
C ARG A 57 -25.96 -8.92 2.69
N CYS A 58 -25.26 -7.89 2.22
CA CYS A 58 -25.89 -6.66 1.75
C CYS A 58 -26.75 -6.94 0.51
N ASP A 59 -28.03 -7.19 0.80
CA ASP A 59 -29.22 -6.93 0.01
C ASP A 59 -28.98 -5.99 -1.18
N ALA A 60 -29.36 -6.48 -2.37
CA ALA A 60 -29.48 -5.75 -3.64
C ALA A 60 -28.20 -5.38 -4.44
N ALA A 61 -27.08 -6.09 -4.27
CA ALA A 61 -26.06 -6.10 -5.33
C ALA A 61 -26.51 -7.00 -6.49
N ASP A 62 -26.79 -6.40 -7.65
CA ASP A 62 -27.16 -7.09 -8.89
C ASP A 62 -26.31 -8.34 -9.11
N SER A 63 -26.95 -9.51 -9.25
CA SER A 63 -26.30 -10.81 -9.43
C SER A 63 -25.22 -10.82 -10.53
N VAL A 64 -25.41 -9.97 -11.56
CA VAL A 64 -24.46 -9.75 -12.64
C VAL A 64 -23.14 -9.15 -12.13
N SER A 65 -23.22 -8.16 -11.24
CA SER A 65 -22.04 -7.50 -10.66
C SER A 65 -21.25 -8.42 -9.72
N LEU A 66 -21.94 -9.30 -8.99
CA LEU A 66 -21.31 -10.33 -8.15
C LEU A 66 -20.63 -11.40 -9.01
N ARG A 67 -21.24 -11.79 -10.13
CA ARG A 67 -20.64 -12.71 -11.09
C ARG A 67 -19.39 -12.11 -11.72
N GLU A 68 -19.45 -10.88 -12.24
CA GLU A 68 -18.29 -10.15 -12.79
C GLU A 68 -17.15 -10.08 -11.75
N ARG A 69 -17.49 -9.72 -10.51
CA ARG A 69 -16.52 -9.69 -9.40
C ARG A 69 -15.85 -11.04 -9.15
N ASN A 70 -16.61 -12.14 -9.13
CA ASN A 70 -16.07 -13.48 -8.90
C ASN A 70 -15.21 -13.96 -10.08
N GLU A 71 -15.61 -13.63 -11.31
CA GLU A 71 -14.83 -13.93 -12.51
C GLU A 71 -13.50 -13.19 -12.51
N ILE A 72 -13.50 -11.88 -12.23
CA ILE A 72 -12.27 -11.08 -12.10
C ILE A 72 -11.38 -11.64 -11.00
N LEU A 73 -11.95 -11.96 -9.83
CA LEU A 73 -11.18 -12.49 -8.71
C LEU A 73 -10.56 -13.85 -9.04
N ARG A 74 -11.27 -14.72 -9.76
CA ARG A 74 -10.74 -15.97 -10.28
C ARG A 74 -9.57 -15.72 -11.24
N HIS A 75 -9.71 -14.77 -12.17
CA HIS A 75 -8.62 -14.40 -13.08
C HIS A 75 -7.39 -13.87 -12.33
N LEU A 76 -7.58 -13.05 -11.30
CA LEU A 76 -6.49 -12.53 -10.48
C LEU A 76 -5.77 -13.62 -9.69
N ARG A 77 -6.50 -14.61 -9.14
CA ARG A 77 -5.89 -15.78 -8.48
C ARG A 77 -5.06 -16.61 -9.46
N ASN A 78 -5.59 -16.85 -10.66
CA ASN A 78 -4.86 -17.57 -11.71
C ASN A 78 -3.61 -16.80 -12.17
N TYR A 79 -3.71 -15.47 -12.26
CA TYR A 79 -2.58 -14.60 -12.57
C TYR A 79 -1.51 -14.68 -11.48
N ALA A 80 -1.90 -14.58 -10.20
CA ALA A 80 -0.99 -14.68 -9.08
C ALA A 80 -0.23 -16.02 -9.06
N ALA A 81 -0.94 -17.12 -9.30
CA ALA A 81 -0.34 -18.46 -9.38
C ALA A 81 0.62 -18.61 -10.56
N SER A 82 0.25 -18.12 -11.75
CA SER A 82 1.09 -18.21 -12.96
C SER A 82 2.34 -17.32 -12.90
N HIS A 83 2.27 -16.18 -12.22
CA HIS A 83 3.35 -15.20 -12.16
C HIS A 83 4.17 -15.26 -10.87
N GLN A 84 3.97 -16.29 -10.04
CA GLN A 84 4.66 -16.50 -8.76
C GLN A 84 4.57 -15.27 -7.83
N VAL A 85 3.37 -14.69 -7.72
CA VAL A 85 3.10 -13.64 -6.74
C VAL A 85 3.06 -14.29 -5.35
N ASP A 86 3.82 -13.76 -4.39
CA ASP A 86 3.82 -14.26 -3.02
C ASP A 86 2.50 -13.88 -2.32
N VAL A 87 1.63 -14.86 -2.12
CA VAL A 87 0.33 -14.70 -1.47
C VAL A 87 0.26 -15.63 -0.25
N ARG A 88 0.34 -15.04 0.94
CA ARG A 88 0.28 -15.72 2.23
C ARG A 88 -1.11 -15.63 2.82
N ASN A 89 -1.98 -16.52 2.38
CA ASN A 89 -3.38 -16.57 2.80
C ASN A 89 -3.58 -17.04 4.26
N THR A 90 -2.60 -17.68 4.88
CA THR A 90 -2.62 -18.12 6.28
C THR A 90 -1.91 -17.15 7.23
N THR A 91 -1.12 -16.21 6.69
CA THR A 91 -0.36 -15.24 7.48
C THR A 91 -1.15 -13.95 7.62
N ARG A 92 -1.62 -13.65 8.83
CA ARG A 92 -2.27 -12.37 9.14
C ARG A 92 -1.26 -11.31 9.56
N ALA A 93 -1.52 -10.07 9.20
CA ALA A 93 -0.79 -8.93 9.75
C ALA A 93 -1.35 -8.59 11.14
N VAL A 94 -0.54 -8.76 12.18
CA VAL A 94 -0.92 -8.61 13.59
C VAL A 94 -0.63 -7.21 14.11
N GLN A 95 0.51 -6.62 13.70
CA GLN A 95 0.94 -5.29 14.12
C GLN A 95 1.66 -4.56 12.99
N LEU A 96 1.53 -3.23 12.97
CA LEU A 96 2.14 -2.36 11.99
C LEU A 96 2.86 -1.26 12.76
N THR A 97 4.18 -1.23 12.62
CA THR A 97 5.04 -0.28 13.31
C THR A 97 5.82 0.51 12.27
N MET A 98 5.82 1.83 12.40
CA MET A 98 6.69 2.68 11.58
C MET A 98 8.09 2.65 12.17
N VAL A 99 9.05 2.12 11.42
CA VAL A 99 10.47 2.28 11.73
C VAL A 99 10.86 3.67 11.27
N ARG A 100 10.87 4.61 12.21
CA ARG A 100 11.46 5.92 11.95
C ARG A 100 12.95 5.70 11.68
N PRO A 101 13.52 6.24 10.60
CA PRO A 101 14.97 6.27 10.45
C PRO A 101 15.52 6.93 11.72
N VAL A 102 16.34 6.20 12.48
CA VAL A 102 17.12 6.81 13.55
C VAL A 102 17.96 7.88 12.85
N PRO A 103 17.80 9.19 13.18
CA PRO A 103 18.78 10.15 12.71
C PRO A 103 20.11 9.66 13.25
N GLY A 104 20.99 9.21 12.35
CA GLY A 104 22.37 8.89 12.72
C GLY A 104 22.93 10.08 13.53
N PRO A 105 23.83 9.83 14.49
CA PRO A 105 24.31 10.87 15.37
C PRO A 105 24.76 12.04 14.51
N ALA A 106 24.18 13.20 14.78
CA ALA A 106 24.52 14.44 14.10
C ALA A 106 26.04 14.58 14.17
N ALA A 107 26.70 14.33 13.03
CA ALA A 107 28.10 14.64 12.88
C ALA A 107 28.17 16.16 12.97
N ASP A 108 28.82 16.61 14.03
CA ASP A 108 29.09 18.01 14.35
C ASP A 108 29.51 18.81 13.12
N GLY A 109 28.86 19.96 12.97
CA GLY A 109 29.42 21.15 12.34
C GLY A 109 29.75 21.08 10.84
N SER A 110 28.84 21.55 10.00
CA SER A 110 29.25 22.52 8.96
C SER A 110 28.04 23.28 8.43
N THR A 111 28.21 24.60 8.43
CA THR A 111 27.31 25.65 7.99
C THR A 111 26.97 25.61 6.50
N ALA A 112 25.71 25.94 6.22
CA ALA A 112 25.22 26.67 5.05
C ALA A 112 25.70 26.23 3.67
N ASP A 113 24.93 25.35 3.04
CA ASP A 113 24.53 25.56 1.65
C ASP A 113 23.09 25.07 1.42
N GLY A 114 22.26 25.96 0.87
CA GLY A 114 20.81 25.83 0.72
C GLY A 114 20.36 24.87 -0.38
N SER A 115 20.87 23.65 -0.34
CA SER A 115 20.39 22.54 -1.15
C SER A 115 19.67 21.57 -0.23
N SER A 116 18.38 21.80 -0.02
CA SER A 116 17.46 20.80 0.52
C SER A 116 17.39 19.64 -0.46
N ALA A 117 18.40 18.77 -0.41
CA ALA A 117 18.24 17.39 -0.81
C ALA A 117 17.19 16.84 0.16
N GLU A 118 15.93 16.87 -0.26
CA GLU A 118 14.86 16.00 0.22
C GLU A 118 15.32 14.56 -0.03
N GLY A 119 16.30 14.11 0.74
CA GLY A 119 16.64 12.72 0.92
C GLY A 119 15.39 12.11 1.49
N ALA A 120 14.59 11.50 0.61
CA ALA A 120 13.36 10.83 0.92
C ALA A 120 13.57 10.03 2.20
N SER A 121 13.00 10.52 3.31
CA SER A 121 12.95 9.75 4.54
C SER A 121 12.12 8.53 4.20
N SER A 122 12.80 7.45 3.81
CA SER A 122 12.19 6.18 3.46
C SER A 122 11.64 5.62 4.76
N HIS A 123 10.37 5.96 5.05
CA HIS A 123 9.64 5.36 6.15
C HIS A 123 9.62 3.86 5.88
N GLN A 124 10.41 3.12 6.66
CA GLN A 124 10.38 1.69 6.61
C GLN A 124 9.31 1.20 7.59
N TRP A 125 8.63 0.14 7.20
CA TRP A 125 7.48 -0.38 7.92
C TRP A 125 7.74 -1.82 8.35
N GLU A 126 7.47 -2.08 9.62
CA GLU A 126 7.46 -3.42 10.19
C GLU A 126 6.03 -3.94 10.24
N VAL A 127 5.75 -4.97 9.45
CA VAL A 127 4.52 -5.75 9.52
C VAL A 127 4.80 -6.99 10.34
N HIS A 128 4.34 -7.01 11.59
CA HIS A 128 4.45 -8.17 12.45
C HIS A 128 3.41 -9.21 12.03
N THR A 129 3.87 -10.44 11.89
CA THR A 129 3.04 -11.60 11.60
C THR A 129 3.31 -12.68 12.64
N PRO A 130 2.44 -13.69 12.81
CA PRO A 130 2.69 -14.78 13.75
C PRO A 130 3.98 -15.56 13.44
N THR A 131 4.46 -15.46 12.19
CA THR A 131 5.62 -16.18 11.67
C THR A 131 6.92 -15.36 11.68
N GLY A 132 6.87 -14.06 12.00
CA GLY A 132 8.03 -13.16 11.91
C GLY A 132 7.66 -11.74 11.53
N ILE A 133 8.65 -10.94 11.11
CA ILE A 133 8.47 -9.53 10.77
C ILE A 133 8.76 -9.33 9.28
N LEU A 134 7.87 -8.63 8.57
CA LEU A 134 8.09 -8.20 7.19
C LEU A 134 8.48 -6.72 7.19
N LEU A 135 9.66 -6.40 6.68
CA LEU A 135 10.14 -5.04 6.47
C LEU A 135 9.76 -4.57 5.08
N ALA A 136 9.13 -3.41 4.96
CA ALA A 136 8.80 -2.84 3.65
C ALA A 136 8.81 -1.31 3.59
N ASP A 137 9.13 -0.77 2.41
CA ASP A 137 9.12 0.68 2.17
C ASP A 137 7.71 1.21 1.89
N HIS A 138 6.83 0.34 1.41
CA HIS A 138 5.46 0.68 1.04
C HIS A 138 4.47 -0.34 1.60
N ILE A 139 3.34 0.17 2.08
CA ILE A 139 2.21 -0.67 2.49
C ILE A 139 1.00 -0.34 1.65
N VAL A 140 0.26 -1.36 1.25
CA VAL A 140 -1.07 -1.18 0.66
C VAL A 140 -2.13 -1.76 1.60
N LEU A 141 -3.02 -0.89 2.07
CA LEU A 141 -4.16 -1.28 2.90
C LEU A 141 -5.42 -1.43 2.05
N THR A 142 -6.10 -2.56 2.22
CA THR A 142 -7.36 -2.82 1.56
C THR A 142 -8.50 -2.91 2.58
N ARG A 143 -9.67 -2.35 2.24
CA ARG A 143 -10.90 -2.44 3.05
C ARG A 143 -10.77 -1.94 4.50
N CYS A 144 -10.06 -0.84 4.73
CA CYS A 144 -10.02 -0.19 6.05
C CYS A 144 -11.14 0.86 6.18
N ALA A 145 -11.75 0.96 7.36
CA ALA A 145 -12.72 2.03 7.64
C ALA A 145 -12.02 3.37 7.89
N HIS A 146 -12.68 4.49 7.58
CA HIS A 146 -12.14 5.83 7.83
C HIS A 146 -11.77 6.06 9.30
N SER A 147 -12.57 5.55 10.24
CA SER A 147 -12.29 5.63 11.68
C SER A 147 -11.01 4.87 12.07
N GLN A 148 -10.76 3.72 11.45
CA GLN A 148 -9.57 2.90 11.69
C GLN A 148 -8.32 3.61 11.17
N LEU A 149 -8.39 4.16 9.96
CA LEU A 149 -7.29 4.93 9.38
C LEU A 149 -6.96 6.20 10.19
N ARG A 150 -7.99 6.90 10.70
CA ARG A 150 -7.78 8.05 11.59
C ARG A 150 -7.10 7.64 12.90
N ARG A 151 -7.55 6.55 13.52
CA ARG A 151 -6.90 6.01 14.74
C ARG A 151 -5.44 5.68 14.47
N MET A 152 -5.15 4.98 13.38
CA MET A 152 -3.79 4.59 13.00
C MET A 152 -2.86 5.81 12.78
N LEU A 153 -3.36 6.90 12.16
CA LEU A 153 -2.56 8.14 12.06
C LEU A 153 -2.32 8.79 13.42
N SER A 154 -3.34 8.82 14.29
CA SER A 154 -3.19 9.32 15.65
C SER A 154 -2.17 8.50 16.44
N ASP A 155 -2.17 7.18 16.27
CA ASP A 155 -1.21 6.27 16.91
C ASP A 155 0.23 6.54 16.42
N PHE A 156 0.39 6.98 15.17
CA PHE A 156 1.68 7.45 14.62
C PHE A 156 2.03 8.90 15.00
N GLY A 157 1.17 9.59 15.75
CA GLY A 157 1.36 10.99 16.15
C GLY A 157 1.17 12.01 15.01
N ILE A 158 0.47 11.63 13.94
CA ILE A 158 0.23 12.49 12.78
C ILE A 158 -1.13 13.18 12.92
N THR A 159 -1.11 14.51 12.96
CA THR A 159 -2.34 15.31 12.97
C THR A 159 -3.09 15.17 11.66
N VAL A 160 -4.30 14.59 11.72
CA VAL A 160 -5.12 14.32 10.54
C VAL A 160 -5.75 15.61 10.03
N GLY A 161 -5.31 16.08 8.86
CA GLY A 161 -5.95 17.14 8.11
C GLY A 161 -7.23 16.69 7.38
N ARG A 162 -7.78 17.53 6.49
CA ARG A 162 -8.96 17.17 5.69
C ARG A 162 -8.73 16.00 4.72
N ASN A 163 -7.48 15.71 4.34
CA ASN A 163 -7.15 14.69 3.34
C ASN A 163 -6.37 13.51 3.93
N LEU A 164 -7.12 12.51 4.43
CA LEU A 164 -6.59 11.29 5.02
C LEU A 164 -5.75 10.46 4.04
N VAL A 165 -6.17 10.39 2.78
CA VAL A 165 -5.49 9.60 1.74
C VAL A 165 -4.12 10.21 1.42
N ALA A 166 -4.03 11.54 1.35
CA ALA A 166 -2.77 12.24 1.13
C ALA A 166 -1.80 12.05 2.32
N ALA A 167 -2.31 12.14 3.55
CA ALA A 167 -1.51 11.91 4.75
C ALA A 167 -0.94 10.49 4.81
N MET A 168 -1.75 9.47 4.49
CA MET A 168 -1.29 8.07 4.38
C MET A 168 -0.24 7.91 3.28
N ARG A 169 -0.45 8.52 2.11
CA ARG A 169 0.51 8.43 0.99
C ARG A 169 1.85 9.08 1.31
N ALA A 170 1.85 10.17 2.08
CA ALA A 170 3.06 10.86 2.51
C ALA A 170 3.97 9.92 3.33
N ILE A 171 3.37 9.07 4.17
CA ILE A 171 4.11 8.09 4.99
C ILE A 171 4.35 6.75 4.28
N GLY A 172 3.98 6.60 3.01
CA GLY A 172 4.21 5.36 2.24
C GLY A 172 3.09 4.32 2.36
N ILE A 173 1.93 4.70 2.91
CA ILE A 173 0.72 3.86 2.97
C ILE A 173 -0.23 4.24 1.82
N TYR A 174 -0.60 3.26 1.00
CA TYR A 174 -1.55 3.41 -0.10
C TYR A 174 -2.86 2.71 0.22
N LEU A 175 -3.98 3.34 -0.16
CA LEU A 175 -5.32 2.84 0.15
C LEU A 175 -6.02 2.38 -1.13
N VAL A 176 -6.63 1.19 -1.09
CA VAL A 176 -7.43 0.66 -2.22
C VAL A 176 -8.74 0.06 -1.71
N GLY A 177 -9.85 0.47 -2.32
CA GLY A 177 -11.20 0.10 -1.90
C GLY A 177 -11.58 0.69 -0.55
N VAL A 178 -11.08 1.90 -0.25
CA VAL A 178 -11.44 2.69 0.94
C VAL A 178 -12.23 3.92 0.51
N GLY A 179 -13.40 4.16 1.11
CA GLY A 179 -14.27 5.29 0.79
C GLY A 179 -15.67 5.11 1.39
N ASP A 180 -16.51 6.15 1.31
CA ASP A 180 -17.88 6.15 1.85
C ASP A 180 -18.86 5.25 1.07
N LEU A 181 -18.41 4.68 -0.05
CA LEU A 181 -19.17 3.66 -0.76
C LEU A 181 -19.04 2.32 -0.04
N ILE A 182 -20.18 1.85 0.48
CA ILE A 182 -20.38 0.56 1.17
C ILE A 182 -19.79 -0.62 0.35
N THR A 183 -19.77 -0.53 -0.98
CA THR A 183 -19.13 -1.49 -1.89
C THR A 183 -18.55 -0.81 -3.13
N PRO A 184 -17.21 -0.65 -3.27
CA PRO A 184 -16.63 -0.12 -4.50
C PRO A 184 -16.87 -1.10 -5.67
N SER A 185 -17.18 -0.55 -6.86
CA SER A 185 -17.35 -1.38 -8.06
C SER A 185 -16.04 -2.07 -8.46
N PRO A 186 -16.07 -3.25 -9.09
CA PRO A 186 -14.85 -3.94 -9.51
C PRO A 186 -13.95 -3.07 -10.41
N LYS A 187 -14.56 -2.28 -11.30
CA LYS A 187 -13.85 -1.37 -12.21
C LYS A 187 -13.11 -0.26 -11.44
N GLU A 188 -13.73 0.31 -10.42
CA GLU A 188 -13.10 1.33 -9.59
C GLU A 188 -11.93 0.75 -8.79
N VAL A 189 -12.09 -0.47 -8.25
CA VAL A 189 -10.99 -1.17 -7.56
C VAL A 189 -9.80 -1.40 -8.51
N LEU A 190 -10.05 -1.82 -9.75
CA LEU A 190 -8.99 -2.00 -10.74
C LEU A 190 -8.33 -0.67 -11.12
N ARG A 191 -9.10 0.42 -11.25
CA ARG A 191 -8.58 1.76 -11.53
C ARG A 191 -7.68 2.25 -10.39
N GLN A 192 -8.12 2.07 -9.14
CA GLN A 192 -7.34 2.40 -7.95
C GLN A 192 -6.07 1.56 -7.87
N ALA A 193 -6.16 0.25 -8.13
CA ALA A 193 -5.00 -0.64 -8.16
C ALA A 193 -3.95 -0.20 -9.19
N LYS A 194 -4.38 0.19 -10.40
CA LYS A 194 -3.49 0.73 -11.44
C LYS A 194 -2.80 2.02 -11.01
N THR A 195 -3.56 2.94 -10.40
CA THR A 195 -3.05 4.22 -9.90
C THR A 195 -2.02 4.02 -8.78
N VAL A 196 -2.31 3.14 -7.82
CA VAL A 196 -1.40 2.80 -6.72
C VAL A 196 -0.16 2.08 -7.23
N GLY A 197 -0.31 1.12 -8.15
CA GLY A 197 0.83 0.42 -8.74
C GLY A 197 1.76 1.36 -9.52
N GLN A 198 1.22 2.36 -10.21
CA GLN A 198 2.02 3.42 -10.86
C GLN A 198 2.75 4.29 -9.83
N ALA A 199 2.06 4.74 -8.78
CA ALA A 199 2.66 5.58 -7.76
C ALA A 199 3.80 4.88 -7.01
N ILE A 200 3.62 3.60 -6.68
CA ILE A 200 4.66 2.77 -6.04
C ILE A 200 5.83 2.54 -7.01
N SER A 201 5.54 2.13 -8.25
CA SER A 201 6.60 1.90 -9.24
C SER A 201 7.43 3.14 -9.53
N ALA A 202 6.83 4.34 -9.51
CA ALA A 202 7.55 5.59 -9.69
C ALA A 202 8.51 5.89 -8.52
N LYS A 203 8.20 5.42 -7.31
CA LYS A 203 9.09 5.55 -6.14
C LYS A 203 10.18 4.48 -6.11
N VAL A 204 9.87 3.27 -6.54
CA VAL A 204 10.80 2.12 -6.55
C VAL A 204 11.80 2.21 -7.71
N HIS A 205 11.35 2.68 -8.87
CA HIS A 205 12.17 2.85 -10.08
C HIS A 205 12.17 4.33 -10.52
N PRO A 206 12.84 5.23 -9.78
CA PRO A 206 12.85 6.67 -10.10
C PRO A 206 13.47 6.98 -11.46
N GLU A 207 14.42 6.16 -11.93
CA GLU A 207 15.07 6.25 -13.25
C GLU A 207 14.09 6.06 -14.44
N ASN A 208 12.93 5.44 -14.22
CA ASN A 208 11.89 5.23 -15.23
C ASN A 208 10.73 6.23 -15.13
N ALA A 209 10.83 7.24 -14.25
CA ALA A 209 9.87 8.32 -14.24
C ALA A 209 9.94 9.04 -15.61
N PRO A 210 8.81 9.30 -16.29
CA PRO A 210 8.83 10.06 -17.53
C PRO A 210 9.44 11.42 -17.19
N THR A 211 10.67 11.64 -17.64
CA THR A 211 11.32 12.93 -17.61
C THR A 211 10.43 13.84 -18.44
N ILE A 212 9.55 14.59 -17.80
CA ILE A 212 8.91 15.74 -18.44
C ILE A 212 10.06 16.71 -18.61
N MET A 213 10.75 16.58 -19.74
CA MET A 213 11.75 17.51 -20.22
C MET A 213 10.98 18.82 -20.41
N THR A 214 11.01 19.65 -19.36
CA THR A 214 10.42 20.99 -19.39
C THR A 214 11.32 21.77 -20.33
N GLY A 215 10.94 21.80 -21.60
CA GLY A 215 11.65 22.54 -22.63
C GLY A 215 11.66 24.02 -22.28
N SER A 216 12.77 24.50 -21.72
CA SER A 216 13.09 25.92 -21.66
C SER A 216 13.26 26.43 -23.09
N PHE A 217 12.18 26.92 -23.70
CA PHE A 217 12.27 27.82 -24.84
C PHE A 217 12.62 29.21 -24.30
N ALA A 218 13.91 29.52 -24.26
CA ALA A 218 14.38 30.89 -24.13
C ALA A 218 14.09 31.61 -25.46
N ALA A 219 13.06 32.45 -25.48
CA ALA A 219 12.80 33.37 -26.57
C ALA A 219 13.83 34.52 -26.51
N VAL A 220 14.78 34.52 -27.44
CA VAL A 220 15.66 35.65 -27.71
C VAL A 220 14.89 36.64 -28.59
N LEU A 221 14.61 37.83 -28.06
CA LEU A 221 14.14 38.99 -28.82
C LEU A 221 15.35 39.75 -29.40
N PRO A 222 15.38 40.11 -30.69
CA PRO A 222 16.30 41.13 -31.17
C PRO A 222 15.69 42.52 -31.03
N ALA A 223 16.59 43.49 -30.79
CA ALA A 223 16.35 44.92 -30.66
C ALA A 223 16.04 45.61 -32.00
#